data_AF-A0A0G0TY61-F1
#
_entry.id   AF-A0A0G0TY61-F1
#
_cell.length_a   1.000
_cell.length_b   1.000
_cell.length_c   1.000
_cell.angle_alpha   90.00
_cell.angle_beta   90.00
_cell.angle_gamma   90.00
#
_symmetry.space_group_name_H-M   'P 1'
#
loop_
_entity.id
_entity.type
_entity.pdbx_description
1 polymer ?
#
loop_
_entity_poly.entity_id
_entity_poly.type
_entity_poly.pdbx_seq_one_letter_code
_entity_poly.pdbx_strand_id
1 'polypeptide(L)'
;MSKPDKDEEALVELTRNALADVLGREPSRQEVWKVHAGFKRMAFMLLDHMDHIKKHENENPDQETYPDDMETDDSEGSDEERATGTEGEFVD
;
A
#
# COMPACT_ATOMS: atom_id res chain seq x y z
N MET A 1 11.13 -25.32 18.30
CA MET A 1 10.43 -24.86 17.09
C MET A 1 9.48 -25.97 16.68
N SER A 2 8.18 -25.69 16.57
CA SER A 2 7.21 -26.67 16.07
C SER A 2 7.54 -27.06 14.63
N LYS A 3 7.23 -28.30 14.27
CA LYS A 3 7.26 -28.71 12.86
C LYS A 3 6.22 -27.91 12.08
N PRO A 4 6.51 -27.54 10.82
CA PRO A 4 5.51 -26.96 9.93
C PRO A 4 4.37 -27.94 9.73
N ASP A 5 3.14 -27.42 9.66
CA ASP A 5 1.97 -28.20 9.25
C ASP A 5 2.05 -28.52 7.75
N LYS A 6 1.25 -29.49 7.28
CA LYS A 6 1.29 -29.94 5.88
C LYS A 6 1.08 -28.81 4.87
N ASP A 7 0.22 -27.86 5.19
CA ASP A 7 -0.07 -26.72 4.33
C ASP A 7 1.14 -25.77 4.24
N GLU A 8 1.84 -25.59 5.35
CA GLU A 8 3.07 -24.82 5.41
C GLU A 8 4.18 -25.47 4.58
N GLU A 9 4.33 -26.79 4.66
CA GLU A 9 5.29 -27.54 3.83
C GLU A 9 5.01 -27.36 2.33
N ALA A 10 3.74 -27.43 1.93
CA ALA A 10 3.33 -27.21 0.54
C ALA A 10 3.64 -25.77 0.06
N LEU A 11 3.42 -24.76 0.90
CA LEU A 11 3.73 -23.37 0.57
C LEU A 11 5.24 -23.13 0.46
N VAL A 12 6.05 -23.78 1.31
CA VAL A 12 7.51 -23.73 1.24
C VAL A 12 8.01 -24.41 -0.04
N GLU A 13 7.41 -25.54 -0.43
CA GLU A 13 7.74 -26.23 -1.69
C GLU A 13 7.36 -25.39 -2.92
N LEU A 14 6.19 -24.76 -2.91
CA LEU A 14 5.79 -23.81 -3.94
C LEU A 14 6.79 -22.66 -4.07
N THR A 15 7.23 -22.11 -2.93
CA THR A 15 8.24 -21.04 -2.89
C THR A 15 9.56 -21.51 -3.50
N ARG A 16 9.98 -22.74 -3.20
CA ARG A 16 11.21 -23.33 -3.75
C ARG A 16 11.13 -23.46 -5.27
N ASN A 17 10.03 -23.97 -5.81
CA ASN A 17 9.85 -24.15 -7.25
C ASN A 17 9.84 -22.81 -7.98
N ALA A 18 9.05 -21.85 -7.50
CA ALA A 18 8.99 -20.51 -8.09
C ALA A 18 10.37 -19.81 -8.05
N LEU A 19 11.11 -19.96 -6.95
CA LEU A 19 12.43 -19.37 -6.81
C LEU A 19 13.47 -20.06 -7.71
N ALA A 20 13.37 -21.38 -7.90
CA ALA A 20 14.22 -22.12 -8.83
C ALA A 20 14.02 -21.65 -10.28
N ASP A 21 12.77 -21.43 -10.70
CA ASP A 21 12.43 -20.93 -12.03
C ASP A 21 13.03 -19.55 -12.30
N VAL A 22 12.99 -18.65 -11.31
CA VAL A 22 13.55 -17.29 -11.42
C VAL A 22 15.08 -17.29 -11.42
N LEU A 23 15.70 -18.13 -10.58
CA LEU A 23 17.15 -18.16 -10.44
C LEU A 23 17.84 -19.00 -11.53
N GLY A 24 17.11 -19.90 -12.21
CA GLY A 24 17.68 -20.88 -13.13
C GLY A 24 18.61 -21.89 -12.44
N ARG A 25 18.51 -22.04 -11.11
CA ARG A 25 19.30 -22.96 -10.30
C ARG A 25 18.54 -23.38 -9.05
N GLU A 26 19.02 -24.44 -8.41
CA GLU A 26 18.50 -24.87 -7.11
C GLU A 26 18.73 -23.78 -6.04
N PRO A 27 17.66 -23.31 -5.36
CA PRO A 27 17.79 -22.33 -4.29
C PRO A 27 18.24 -23.00 -2.98
N SER A 28 19.04 -22.27 -2.21
CA SER A 28 19.41 -22.70 -0.86
C SER A 28 18.22 -22.59 0.10
N ARG A 29 18.25 -23.39 1.17
CA ARG A 29 17.22 -23.38 2.20
C ARG A 29 17.00 -21.98 2.80
N GLN A 30 18.07 -21.20 2.99
CA GLN A 30 17.97 -19.84 3.51
C GLN A 30 17.28 -18.88 2.53
N GLU A 31 17.55 -19.01 1.23
CA GLU A 31 16.88 -18.22 0.19
C GLU A 31 15.38 -18.52 0.17
N VAL A 32 15.02 -19.81 0.19
CA VAL A 32 13.61 -20.24 0.26
C VAL A 32 12.92 -19.65 1.49
N TRP A 33 13.51 -19.74 2.69
CA TRP A 33 12.90 -19.20 3.90
C TRP A 33 12.72 -17.68 3.87
N LYS A 34 13.70 -16.94 3.32
CA LYS A 34 13.60 -15.48 3.20
C LYS A 34 12.46 -15.07 2.27
N VAL A 35 12.37 -15.71 1.11
CA VAL A 35 11.30 -15.43 0.13
C VAL A 35 9.95 -15.85 0.68
N HIS A 36 9.87 -17.03 1.31
CA HIS A 36 8.65 -17.53 1.92
C HIS A 36 8.10 -16.59 3.01
N ALA A 37 8.98 -16.06 3.87
CA ALA A 37 8.61 -15.03 4.85
C ALA A 37 8.11 -13.74 4.19
N GLY A 38 8.72 -13.33 3.07
CA GLY A 38 8.26 -12.21 2.25
C GLY A 38 6.86 -12.42 1.69
N PHE A 39 6.58 -13.59 1.10
CA PHE A 39 5.25 -13.95 0.59
C PHE A 39 4.18 -13.91 1.68
N LYS A 40 4.47 -14.46 2.86
CA LYS A 40 3.54 -14.38 4.00
C LYS A 40 3.20 -12.94 4.36
N ARG A 41 4.21 -12.06 4.45
CA ARG A 41 3.99 -10.65 4.80
C ARG A 41 3.12 -9.94 3.77
N MET A 42 3.36 -10.20 2.47
CA MET A 42 2.54 -9.63 1.40
C MET A 42 1.11 -10.16 1.42
N ALA A 43 0.92 -11.47 1.68
CA ALA A 43 -0.41 -12.04 1.81
C ALA A 43 -1.20 -11.39 2.95
N PHE A 44 -0.59 -11.19 4.12
CA PHE A 44 -1.25 -10.49 5.24
C PHE A 44 -1.59 -9.04 4.90
N MET A 45 -0.69 -8.32 4.22
CA MET A 45 -0.95 -6.93 3.81
C MET A 45 -2.11 -6.83 2.81
N LEU A 46 -2.21 -7.78 1.87
CA LEU A 46 -3.33 -7.84 0.92
C LEU A 46 -4.65 -8.19 1.62
N LEU A 47 -4.63 -9.13 2.58
CA LEU A 47 -5.80 -9.47 3.38
C LEU A 47 -6.30 -8.28 4.21
N ASP A 48 -5.39 -7.58 4.89
CA ASP A 48 -5.70 -6.37 5.65
C ASP A 48 -6.30 -5.27 4.76
N HIS A 49 -5.73 -5.07 3.57
CA HIS A 49 -6.27 -4.13 2.60
C HIS A 49 -7.67 -4.51 2.10
N MET A 50 -7.92 -5.81 1.82
CA MET A 50 -9.25 -6.29 1.44
C MET A 50 -10.28 -6.10 2.56
N ASP A 51 -9.88 -6.29 3.81
CA ASP A 51 -10.76 -6.07 4.96
C ASP A 51 -11.10 -4.58 5.15
N HIS A 52 -10.17 -3.68 4.84
CA HIS A 52 -10.46 -2.24 4.81
C HIS A 52 -11.44 -1.85 3.69
N ILE A 53 -11.26 -2.39 2.47
CA ILE A 53 -12.20 -2.13 1.36
C ILE A 53 -13.62 -2.60 1.72
N LYS A 54 -13.76 -3.82 2.23
CA LYS A 54 -15.08 -4.36 2.61
C LYS A 54 -15.77 -3.56 3.71
N LYS A 55 -15.02 -2.96 4.64
CA LYS A 55 -15.59 -2.07 5.67
C LYS A 55 -16.14 -0.79 5.05
N HIS A 56 -15.43 -0.20 4.09
CA HIS A 56 -15.87 1.01 3.41
C HIS A 56 -16.98 0.77 2.38
N GLU A 57 -17.07 -0.40 1.74
CA GLU A 57 -18.22 -0.75 0.88
C GLU A 57 -19.52 -0.98 1.69
N ASN A 58 -19.42 -1.37 2.96
CA ASN A 58 -20.56 -1.48 3.88
C ASN A 58 -20.89 -0.17 4.62
N GLU A 59 -20.01 0.84 4.58
CA GLU A 59 -20.31 2.22 4.95
C GLU A 59 -20.99 2.91 3.75
N ASN A 60 -22.25 2.58 3.53
CA ASN A 60 -23.07 3.30 2.55
C ASN A 60 -23.16 4.79 2.96
N PRO A 61 -22.68 5.76 2.16
CA PRO A 61 -22.66 7.18 2.51
C PRO A 61 -24.01 7.86 2.22
N ASP A 62 -25.13 7.21 2.53
CA ASP A 62 -26.48 7.80 2.45
C ASP A 62 -26.84 8.59 3.73
N GLN A 63 -25.86 9.21 4.38
CA GLN A 63 -26.12 10.34 5.27
C GLN A 63 -25.86 11.61 4.49
N GLU A 64 -26.92 12.12 3.88
CA GLU A 64 -27.01 13.48 3.37
C GLU A 64 -26.41 14.47 4.38
N THR A 65 -25.37 15.17 3.98
CA THR A 65 -25.29 16.61 4.27
C THR A 65 -24.46 17.25 3.15
N TYR A 66 -25.14 17.53 2.03
CA TYR A 66 -24.70 18.66 1.20
C TYR A 66 -24.62 19.88 2.14
N PRO A 67 -23.54 20.68 2.10
CA PRO A 67 -23.65 22.04 2.61
C PRO A 67 -24.62 22.77 1.67
N ASP A 68 -25.88 22.85 2.10
CA ASP A 68 -26.87 23.82 1.65
C ASP A 68 -26.31 25.21 2.01
N ASP A 69 -25.49 25.77 1.14
CA ASP A 69 -25.42 27.23 0.97
C ASP A 69 -24.75 27.55 -0.37
N MET A 70 -25.55 27.44 -1.43
CA MET A 70 -25.39 28.29 -2.60
C MET A 70 -26.21 29.56 -2.37
N GLU A 71 -25.57 30.66 -1.99
CA GLU A 71 -26.00 31.99 -2.44
C GLU A 71 -24.82 32.68 -3.15
N THR A 72 -24.94 32.69 -4.47
CA THR A 72 -24.31 33.58 -5.45
C THR A 72 -24.47 35.06 -5.08
N ASP A 73 -23.42 35.88 -5.18
CA ASP A 73 -23.10 36.68 -6.38
C ASP A 73 -22.12 37.84 -6.06
N ASP A 74 -21.24 38.12 -7.03
CA ASP A 74 -20.44 39.32 -7.31
C ASP A 74 -19.84 40.18 -6.18
N SER A 75 -18.50 40.30 -6.16
CA SER A 75 -17.81 41.59 -6.39
C SER A 75 -16.28 41.46 -6.35
N GLU A 76 -15.67 41.84 -7.48
CA GLU A 76 -14.43 42.60 -7.65
C GLU A 76 -13.10 42.04 -7.08
N GLY A 77 -12.34 41.45 -8.02
CA GLY A 77 -10.93 41.74 -8.33
C GLY A 77 -9.96 42.19 -7.23
N SER A 78 -8.86 41.46 -7.11
CA SER A 78 -7.55 41.96 -7.56
C SER A 78 -6.54 40.83 -7.66
N ASP A 79 -6.00 40.73 -8.87
CA ASP A 79 -4.80 40.00 -9.27
C ASP A 79 -3.59 40.64 -8.58
N GLU A 80 -2.82 39.87 -7.81
CA GLU A 80 -1.47 40.28 -7.45
C GLU A 80 -0.54 39.07 -7.51
N GLU A 81 0.15 38.97 -8.64
CA GLU A 81 1.26 38.07 -8.90
C GLU A 81 2.40 38.20 -7.86
N ARG A 82 3.30 37.19 -7.88
CA ARG A 82 4.70 37.21 -7.39
C ARG A 82 4.86 36.78 -5.91
N ALA A 83 5.73 35.85 -5.51
CA ALA A 83 6.96 35.32 -6.10
C ALA A 83 7.22 33.88 -5.60
N THR A 84 7.71 33.04 -6.51
CA THR A 84 8.53 31.86 -6.20
C THR A 84 9.85 32.30 -5.56
N GLY A 85 10.36 31.54 -4.59
CA GLY A 85 11.62 31.87 -3.92
C GLY A 85 12.18 30.74 -3.07
N THR A 86 12.66 29.69 -3.75
CA THR A 86 13.64 28.76 -3.19
C THR A 86 15.04 29.36 -3.37
N GLU A 87 15.98 28.98 -2.49
CA GLU A 87 17.45 29.14 -2.55
C GLU A 87 18.09 30.34 -1.82
N GLY A 88 19.02 30.02 -0.92
CA GLY A 88 20.38 30.59 -0.96
C GLY A 88 20.77 31.69 0.03
N GLU A 89 21.41 31.28 1.13
CA GLU A 89 22.78 31.66 1.54
C GLU A 89 23.21 33.14 1.80
N PHE A 90 23.82 33.31 3.00
CA PHE A 90 24.88 34.26 3.45
C PHE A 90 24.60 35.68 4.02
N VAL A 91 24.97 35.80 5.31
CA VAL A 91 25.86 36.77 6.00
C VAL A 91 25.75 38.28 5.72
N ASP A 92 25.39 39.06 6.75
CA ASP A 92 26.30 39.99 7.46
C ASP A 92 25.92 40.07 8.96
#